data_AF-A0A849WMH7-F1
#
_entry.id   AF-A0A849WMH7-F1
#
_cell.length_a   1.000
_cell.length_b   1.000
_cell.length_c   1.000
_cell.angle_alpha   90.00
_cell.angle_beta   90.00
_cell.angle_gamma   90.00
#
_symmetry.space_group_name_H-M   'P 1'
#
loop_
_entity.id
_entity.type
_entity.pdbx_description
1 polymer ?
#
loop_
_entity_poly.entity_id
_entity_poly.type
_entity_poly.pdbx_seq_one_letter_code
_entity_poly.pdbx_strand_id
1 'polypeptide(L)'
;MQTGKILLNTIQSNEERLNFRLWLQRQFTERCKRNPRYSLRAFSKYLCIDPSSLSQILSGKRPLSKKNVQNICQKLLATPKDLQSFGLMTLEQVTDPNYIQLTQDNFAVISEWYHYAILELTYISGFKTDTKWISKKLSITTEEAKSAVERLKRLGLVLEENGTLVKSSKFLTNHSNANTSTAHKEFQKQVIEKALLAVDECSAEDKDITSMTMAIDISKLDKARELTRKYRREMCALLENGEQTQVYNLGIQLYPISKKQENL
;
A
#
# COMPACT_ATOMS: atom_id res chain seq x y z
N MET A 1 -24.91 14.77 32.03
CA MET A 1 -25.26 13.34 31.88
C MET A 1 -24.05 12.60 31.32
N GLN A 2 -23.41 11.79 32.16
CA GLN A 2 -22.47 10.74 31.72
C GLN A 2 -23.24 9.57 31.09
N THR A 3 -22.48 8.68 30.43
CA THR A 3 -22.82 7.35 29.86
C THR A 3 -23.46 7.39 28.47
N GLY A 4 -23.02 6.62 27.46
CA GLY A 4 -22.19 5.43 27.49
C GLY A 4 -21.20 5.34 26.33
N LYS A 5 -19.94 5.13 26.71
CA LYS A 5 -18.93 4.42 25.92
C LYS A 5 -19.39 2.96 25.88
N ILE A 6 -20.13 2.55 24.85
CA ILE A 6 -20.48 1.13 24.68
C ILE A 6 -19.40 0.47 23.81
N LEU A 7 -18.72 -0.46 24.46
CA LEU A 7 -17.68 -1.36 23.98
C LEU A 7 -18.16 -2.15 22.75
N LEU A 8 -17.64 -1.85 21.55
CA LEU A 8 -17.73 -2.76 20.41
C LEU A 8 -16.65 -3.85 20.51
N ASN A 9 -16.82 -4.71 21.50
CA ASN A 9 -16.15 -6.01 21.57
C ASN A 9 -17.00 -7.02 20.77
N THR A 10 -17.16 -6.76 19.47
CA THR A 10 -18.06 -7.57 18.64
C THR A 10 -17.35 -8.83 18.18
N ILE A 11 -17.93 -9.97 18.58
CA ILE A 11 -17.50 -11.33 18.28
C ILE A 11 -17.45 -11.51 16.74
N GLN A 12 -16.31 -11.94 16.18
CA GLN A 12 -16.21 -12.32 14.76
C GLN A 12 -17.24 -13.41 14.42
N SER A 13 -17.89 -13.30 13.26
CA SER A 13 -18.85 -14.29 12.76
C SER A 13 -18.17 -15.65 12.54
N ASN A 14 -18.96 -16.73 12.54
CA ASN A 14 -18.42 -18.07 12.28
C ASN A 14 -17.77 -18.19 10.90
N GLU A 15 -18.31 -17.46 9.91
CA GLU A 15 -17.78 -17.39 8.56
C GLU A 15 -16.42 -16.66 8.51
N GLU A 16 -16.30 -15.51 9.16
CA GLU A 16 -15.05 -14.74 9.26
C GLU A 16 -13.93 -15.55 9.91
N ARG A 17 -14.26 -16.30 10.98
CA ARG A 17 -13.31 -17.20 11.65
C ARG A 17 -12.86 -18.33 10.75
N LEU A 18 -13.78 -18.91 9.98
CA LEU A 18 -13.46 -19.98 9.03
C LEU A 18 -12.53 -19.46 7.92
N ASN A 19 -12.85 -18.31 7.33
CA ASN A 19 -12.04 -17.66 6.30
C ASN A 19 -10.62 -17.39 6.80
N PHE A 20 -10.49 -16.81 8.00
CA PHE A 20 -9.19 -16.56 8.61
C PHE A 20 -8.39 -17.84 8.81
N ARG A 21 -9.01 -18.90 9.34
CA ARG A 21 -8.35 -20.19 9.58
C ARG A 21 -7.83 -20.79 8.27
N LEU A 22 -8.66 -20.83 7.23
CA LEU A 22 -8.27 -21.37 5.92
C LEU A 22 -7.13 -20.56 5.29
N TRP A 23 -7.18 -19.24 5.41
CA TRP A 23 -6.10 -18.36 4.97
C TRP A 23 -4.80 -18.63 5.74
N LEU A 24 -4.86 -18.74 7.07
CA LEU A 24 -3.68 -18.99 7.90
C LEU A 24 -3.06 -20.38 7.62
N GLN A 25 -3.89 -21.39 7.38
CA GLN A 25 -3.44 -22.71 6.92
C GLN A 25 -2.73 -22.62 5.57
N ARG A 26 -3.29 -21.87 4.60
CA ARG A 26 -2.65 -21.65 3.31
C ARG A 26 -1.29 -20.97 3.46
N GLN A 27 -1.19 -19.93 4.30
CA GLN A 27 0.06 -19.25 4.60
C GLN A 27 1.15 -20.19 5.14
N PHE A 28 0.77 -21.16 5.97
CA PHE A 28 1.68 -22.19 6.46
C PHE A 28 2.08 -23.18 5.36
N THR A 29 1.09 -23.74 4.65
CA THR A 29 1.30 -24.74 3.60
C THR A 29 2.21 -24.21 2.48
N GLU A 30 2.03 -22.97 2.03
CA GLU A 30 2.86 -22.37 0.99
C GLU A 30 4.32 -22.19 1.44
N ARG A 31 4.56 -21.92 2.73
CA ARG A 31 5.92 -21.86 3.28
C ARG A 31 6.56 -23.24 3.36
N CYS A 32 5.81 -24.27 3.71
CA CYS A 32 6.27 -25.66 3.69
C CYS A 32 6.59 -26.14 2.27
N LYS A 33 5.80 -25.76 1.27
CA LYS A 33 6.07 -26.06 -0.15
C LYS A 33 7.39 -25.43 -0.62
N ARG A 34 7.64 -24.17 -0.26
CA ARG A 34 8.87 -23.44 -0.64
C ARG A 34 10.10 -23.95 0.09
N ASN A 35 9.95 -24.45 1.31
CA ASN A 35 11.03 -24.99 2.10
C ASN A 35 10.54 -26.23 2.86
N PRO A 36 10.86 -27.46 2.41
CA PRO A 36 10.44 -28.70 3.06
C PRO A 36 10.90 -28.85 4.52
N ARG A 37 11.92 -28.09 4.97
CA ARG A 37 12.37 -28.05 6.37
C ARG A 37 11.59 -27.04 7.22
N TYR A 38 10.71 -26.24 6.63
CA TYR A 38 9.90 -25.27 7.35
C TYR A 38 8.87 -26.01 8.21
N SER A 39 9.00 -25.87 9.54
CA SER A 39 8.18 -26.60 10.49
C SER A 39 7.14 -25.70 11.16
N LEU A 40 6.15 -26.30 11.82
CA LEU A 40 5.18 -25.58 12.64
C LEU A 40 5.88 -24.73 13.72
N ARG A 41 6.99 -25.21 14.28
CA ARG A 41 7.81 -24.47 15.26
C ARG A 41 8.47 -23.23 14.65
N ALA A 42 8.91 -23.31 13.39
CA ALA A 42 9.46 -22.15 12.69
C ALA A 42 8.36 -21.10 12.42
N PHE A 43 7.17 -21.56 12.03
CA PHE A 43 6.02 -20.68 11.81
C PHE A 43 5.53 -20.02 13.10
N SER A 44 5.50 -20.78 14.20
CA SER A 44 5.11 -20.28 15.52
C SER A 44 6.10 -19.21 16.02
N LYS A 45 7.40 -19.44 15.84
CA LYS A 45 8.45 -18.46 16.17
C LYS A 45 8.27 -17.16 15.38
N TYR A 46 7.96 -17.25 14.08
CA TYR A 46 7.71 -16.09 13.22
C TYR A 46 6.49 -15.27 13.68
N LEU A 47 5.40 -15.97 14.01
CA LEU A 47 4.17 -15.34 14.48
C LEU A 47 4.24 -14.85 15.93
N CYS A 48 5.28 -15.22 16.68
CA CYS A 48 5.38 -15.01 18.12
C CYS A 48 4.21 -15.65 18.89
N ILE A 49 3.82 -16.86 18.48
CA ILE A 49 2.78 -17.68 19.10
C ILE A 49 3.43 -18.98 19.55
N ASP A 50 3.03 -19.52 20.70
CA ASP A 50 3.55 -20.82 21.11
C ASP A 50 3.09 -21.93 20.12
N PRO A 51 3.91 -22.98 19.89
CA PRO A 51 3.59 -24.02 18.91
C PRO A 51 2.25 -24.74 19.17
N SER A 52 1.89 -24.94 20.44
CA SER A 52 0.67 -25.66 20.85
C SER A 52 -0.58 -24.84 20.52
N SER A 53 -0.57 -23.55 20.84
CA SER A 53 -1.61 -22.58 20.52
C SER A 53 -1.77 -22.44 19.02
N LEU A 54 -0.67 -22.32 18.26
CA LEU A 54 -0.76 -22.24 16.80
C LEU A 54 -1.37 -23.52 16.19
N SER A 55 -1.02 -24.70 16.70
CA SER A 55 -1.64 -25.97 16.30
C SER A 55 -3.15 -26.00 16.58
N GLN A 56 -3.57 -25.55 17.76
CA GLN A 56 -4.99 -25.47 18.13
C GLN A 56 -5.76 -24.45 17.29
N ILE A 57 -5.13 -23.34 16.91
CA ILE A 57 -5.70 -22.32 16.01
C ILE A 57 -5.89 -22.90 14.61
N LEU A 58 -4.84 -23.52 14.05
CA LEU A 58 -4.88 -24.12 12.71
C LEU A 58 -5.91 -25.26 12.62
N SER A 59 -6.11 -26.03 13.69
CA SER A 59 -7.15 -27.07 13.75
C SER A 59 -8.54 -26.53 14.07
N GLY A 60 -8.68 -25.25 14.42
CA GLY A 60 -9.96 -24.62 14.79
C GLY A 60 -10.45 -24.94 16.21
N LYS A 61 -9.64 -25.63 17.03
CA LYS A 61 -9.96 -25.94 18.43
C LYS A 61 -9.86 -24.72 19.34
N ARG A 62 -9.06 -23.71 18.96
CA ARG A 62 -8.89 -22.47 19.72
C ARG A 62 -9.28 -21.26 18.88
N PRO A 63 -10.31 -20.48 19.27
CA PRO A 63 -10.63 -19.22 18.60
C PRO A 63 -9.59 -18.13 18.95
N LEU A 64 -9.44 -17.17 18.06
CA LEU A 64 -8.61 -15.98 18.29
C LEU A 64 -9.47 -14.76 18.58
N SER A 65 -8.93 -13.84 19.36
CA SER A 65 -9.50 -12.49 19.50
C SER A 65 -9.23 -11.67 18.24
N LYS A 66 -10.10 -10.69 17.96
CA LYS A 66 -9.94 -9.76 16.82
C LYS A 66 -8.56 -9.08 16.81
N LYS A 67 -8.04 -8.73 18.00
CA LYS A 67 -6.69 -8.16 18.18
C LYS A 67 -5.58 -9.12 17.72
N ASN A 68 -5.69 -10.40 18.07
CA ASN A 68 -4.67 -11.39 17.66
C ASN A 68 -4.77 -11.70 16.16
N VAL A 69 -5.99 -11.74 15.60
CA VAL A 69 -6.20 -11.84 14.15
C VAL A 69 -5.52 -10.65 13.46
N GLN A 70 -5.73 -9.42 13.92
CA GLN A 70 -5.06 -8.22 13.37
C GLN A 70 -3.53 -8.32 13.43
N ASN A 71 -2.96 -8.72 14.57
CA ASN A 71 -1.51 -8.88 14.72
C ASN A 71 -0.93 -9.91 13.75
N ILE A 72 -1.63 -11.03 13.56
CA ILE A 72 -1.23 -12.07 12.62
C ILE A 72 -1.35 -11.56 11.18
N CYS A 73 -2.45 -10.89 10.84
CA CYS A 73 -2.67 -10.26 9.55
C CYS A 73 -1.58 -9.23 9.22
N GLN A 74 -1.15 -8.41 10.17
CA GLN A 74 -0.04 -7.48 10.01
C GLN A 74 1.28 -8.22 9.77
N LYS A 75 1.61 -9.22 10.59
CA LYS A 75 2.85 -10.01 10.46
C LYS A 75 2.93 -10.78 9.14
N LEU A 76 1.81 -11.33 8.68
CA LEU A 76 1.72 -12.14 7.46
C LEU A 76 1.31 -11.33 6.23
N LEU A 77 1.13 -10.01 6.38
CA LEU A 77 0.84 -9.08 5.30
C LEU A 77 -0.45 -9.48 4.55
N ALA A 78 -1.53 -9.69 5.31
CA ALA A 78 -2.86 -9.99 4.78
C ALA A 78 -3.32 -8.91 3.79
N THR A 79 -3.87 -9.35 2.66
CA THR A 79 -4.43 -8.44 1.65
C THR A 79 -5.75 -7.83 2.13
N PRO A 80 -6.25 -6.73 1.57
CA PRO A 80 -7.56 -6.19 1.95
C PRO A 80 -8.72 -7.12 1.67
N LYS A 81 -8.63 -7.96 0.64
CA LYS A 81 -9.60 -9.03 0.41
C LYS A 81 -9.61 -10.02 1.59
N ASP A 82 -8.43 -10.36 2.10
CA ASP A 82 -8.29 -11.18 3.31
C ASP A 82 -8.89 -10.44 4.52
N LEU A 83 -8.51 -9.18 4.78
CA LEU A 83 -8.99 -8.38 5.91
C LEU A 83 -10.53 -8.19 5.90
N GLN A 84 -11.11 -7.98 4.73
CA GLN A 84 -12.56 -7.91 4.53
C GLN A 84 -13.20 -9.26 4.86
N SER A 85 -12.66 -10.36 4.35
CA SER A 85 -13.17 -11.71 4.63
C SER A 85 -13.07 -12.13 6.10
N PHE A 86 -12.29 -11.40 6.92
CA PHE A 86 -12.09 -11.63 8.35
C PHE A 86 -12.87 -10.65 9.25
N GLY A 87 -13.70 -9.76 8.69
CA GLY A 87 -14.44 -8.76 9.46
C GLY A 87 -13.55 -7.70 10.12
N LEU A 88 -12.33 -7.53 9.63
CA LEU A 88 -11.36 -6.56 10.14
C LEU A 88 -11.46 -5.19 9.45
N MET A 89 -12.25 -5.08 8.39
CA MET A 89 -12.47 -3.87 7.60
C MET A 89 -13.98 -3.73 7.35
N THR A 90 -14.58 -2.62 7.79
CA THR A 90 -15.98 -2.28 7.47
C THR A 90 -16.03 -1.35 6.26
N LEU A 91 -17.12 -1.44 5.47
CA LEU A 91 -17.37 -0.65 4.26
C LEU A 91 -17.18 0.86 4.44
N GLU A 92 -17.33 1.38 5.66
CA GLU A 92 -17.23 2.81 5.98
C GLU A 92 -15.78 3.32 6.18
N GLN A 93 -14.82 2.45 6.49
CA GLN A 93 -13.40 2.84 6.64
C GLN A 93 -12.61 2.74 5.33
N VAL A 94 -13.29 2.33 4.27
CA VAL A 94 -12.77 2.12 2.95
C VAL A 94 -13.26 3.28 2.08
N THR A 95 -12.43 4.31 1.94
CA THR A 95 -12.77 5.41 1.01
C THR A 95 -12.76 4.97 -0.47
N ASP A 96 -12.34 3.73 -0.75
CA ASP A 96 -12.49 3.04 -2.04
C ASP A 96 -12.18 1.53 -1.89
N PRO A 97 -13.12 0.61 -2.19
CA PRO A 97 -12.92 -0.85 -2.06
C PRO A 97 -11.81 -1.42 -2.92
N ASN A 98 -11.32 -0.65 -3.89
CA ASN A 98 -10.23 -1.07 -4.74
C ASN A 98 -8.85 -0.74 -4.16
N TYR A 99 -8.69 0.21 -3.24
CA TYR A 99 -7.36 0.69 -2.81
C TYR A 99 -6.87 0.10 -1.48
N ILE A 100 -5.68 -0.48 -1.48
CA ILE A 100 -4.97 -0.92 -0.27
C ILE A 100 -4.28 0.30 0.37
N GLN A 101 -4.69 0.66 1.59
CA GLN A 101 -3.94 1.60 2.42
C GLN A 101 -2.79 0.87 3.13
N LEU A 102 -1.55 1.33 2.93
CA LEU A 102 -0.38 0.80 3.64
C LEU A 102 -0.41 1.22 5.12
N THR A 103 -0.03 0.33 6.03
CA THR A 103 0.26 0.70 7.42
C THR A 103 1.43 1.70 7.44
N GLN A 104 1.50 2.55 8.47
CA GLN A 104 2.60 3.52 8.59
C GLN A 104 3.99 2.85 8.59
N ASP A 105 4.10 1.66 9.20
CA ASP A 105 5.35 0.89 9.25
C ASP A 105 5.73 0.35 7.87
N ASN A 106 4.77 -0.18 7.10
CA ASN A 106 5.04 -0.64 5.74
C ASN A 106 5.41 0.53 4.82
N PHE A 107 4.73 1.66 4.98
CA PHE A 107 5.00 2.89 4.22
C PHE A 107 6.41 3.41 4.49
N ALA A 108 6.85 3.48 5.76
CA ALA A 108 8.19 3.96 6.11
C ALA A 108 9.28 3.13 5.41
N VAL A 109 9.06 1.83 5.27
CA VAL A 109 10.02 0.92 4.65
C VAL A 109 10.10 1.11 3.12
N ILE A 110 9.01 1.49 2.44
CA ILE A 110 8.97 1.71 0.97
C ILE A 110 8.90 3.18 0.55
N SER A 111 9.39 4.08 1.40
CA SER A 111 9.21 5.53 1.25
C SER A 111 9.95 6.18 0.08
N GLU A 112 10.88 5.47 -0.56
CA GLU A 112 11.57 5.98 -1.76
C GLU A 112 10.68 5.91 -3.01
N TRP A 113 10.71 6.94 -3.84
CA TRP A 113 9.86 7.08 -5.04
C TRP A 113 9.95 5.88 -5.99
N TYR A 114 11.15 5.32 -6.13
CA TYR A 114 11.40 4.22 -7.06
C TYR A 114 10.72 2.91 -6.63
N HIS A 115 10.34 2.72 -5.37
CA HIS A 115 9.57 1.53 -4.98
C HIS A 115 8.21 1.50 -5.69
N TYR A 116 7.54 2.66 -5.76
CA TYR A 116 6.26 2.79 -6.46
C TYR A 116 6.44 2.68 -7.97
N ALA A 117 7.50 3.29 -8.52
CA ALA A 117 7.80 3.17 -9.95
C ALA A 117 8.09 1.70 -10.34
N ILE A 118 8.82 0.94 -9.52
CA ILE A 118 9.08 -0.49 -9.76
C ILE A 118 7.79 -1.32 -9.73
N LEU A 119 6.86 -1.01 -8.83
CA LEU A 119 5.56 -1.67 -8.80
C LEU A 119 4.79 -1.44 -10.10
N GLU A 120 4.77 -0.20 -10.62
CA GLU A 120 4.09 0.11 -11.89
C GLU A 120 4.83 -0.41 -13.12
N LEU A 121 6.16 -0.52 -13.09
CA LEU A 121 6.93 -1.16 -14.17
C LEU A 121 6.47 -2.60 -14.42
N THR A 122 5.95 -3.31 -13.41
CA THR A 122 5.44 -4.68 -13.61
C THR A 122 4.23 -4.76 -14.55
N TYR A 123 3.57 -3.64 -14.83
CA TYR A 123 2.43 -3.58 -15.74
C TYR A 123 2.81 -3.16 -17.17
N ILE A 124 4.00 -2.60 -17.39
CA ILE A 124 4.32 -2.07 -18.71
C ILE A 124 4.65 -3.18 -19.72
N SER A 125 4.26 -2.97 -20.98
CA SER A 125 4.63 -3.80 -22.12
C SER A 125 6.15 -3.96 -22.21
N GLY A 126 6.65 -5.20 -22.21
CA GLY A 126 8.08 -5.49 -22.30
C GLY A 126 8.85 -5.34 -20.98
N PHE A 127 8.16 -5.36 -19.83
CA PHE A 127 8.77 -5.44 -18.52
C PHE A 127 9.79 -6.58 -18.40
N LYS A 128 10.90 -6.32 -17.71
CA LYS A 128 11.92 -7.32 -17.38
C LYS A 128 12.25 -7.29 -15.90
N THR A 129 12.24 -8.46 -15.25
CA THR A 129 12.66 -8.67 -13.85
C THR A 129 14.11 -8.27 -13.57
N ASP A 130 14.95 -8.19 -14.59
CA ASP A 130 16.36 -7.89 -14.46
C ASP A 130 16.62 -6.51 -13.84
N THR A 131 17.42 -6.48 -12.77
CA THR A 131 17.67 -5.25 -12.00
C THR A 131 18.48 -4.21 -12.78
N LYS A 132 19.28 -4.63 -13.78
CA LYS A 132 19.99 -3.69 -14.67
C LYS A 132 19.03 -3.00 -15.63
N TRP A 133 18.03 -3.73 -16.12
CA TRP A 133 16.95 -3.15 -16.93
C TRP A 133 16.14 -2.15 -16.11
N ILE A 134 15.75 -2.52 -14.88
CA ILE A 134 15.00 -1.63 -13.96
C ILE A 134 15.81 -0.37 -13.66
N SER A 135 17.09 -0.52 -13.32
CA SER A 135 17.96 0.61 -12.96
C SER A 135 18.11 1.59 -14.12
N LYS A 136 18.30 1.08 -15.35
CA LYS A 136 18.33 1.91 -16.56
C LYS A 136 17.01 2.59 -16.85
N LYS A 137 15.87 1.91 -16.64
CA LYS A 137 14.53 2.48 -16.90
C LYS A 137 14.16 3.61 -15.94
N LEU A 138 14.65 3.57 -14.71
CA LEU A 138 14.33 4.56 -13.67
C LEU A 138 15.47 5.54 -13.39
N SER A 139 16.61 5.43 -14.09
CA SER A 139 17.81 6.21 -13.83
C SER A 139 18.24 6.16 -12.34
N ILE A 140 18.23 4.95 -11.77
CA ILE A 140 18.74 4.65 -10.42
C ILE A 140 19.94 3.71 -10.54
N THR A 141 20.67 3.50 -9.43
CA THR A 141 21.76 2.52 -9.39
C THR A 141 21.23 1.08 -9.44
N THR A 142 22.08 0.15 -9.88
CA THR A 142 21.70 -1.28 -9.92
C THR A 142 21.51 -1.83 -8.50
N GLU A 143 22.27 -1.32 -7.54
CA GLU A 143 22.19 -1.61 -6.12
C GLU A 143 20.86 -1.13 -5.51
N GLU A 144 20.41 0.08 -5.83
CA GLU A 144 19.09 0.59 -5.44
C GLU A 144 17.98 -0.28 -6.00
N ALA A 145 18.03 -0.60 -7.31
CA ALA A 145 17.05 -1.46 -7.95
C ALA A 145 16.98 -2.85 -7.27
N LYS A 146 18.14 -3.46 -7.01
CA LYS A 146 18.22 -4.76 -6.32
C LYS A 146 17.64 -4.69 -4.91
N SER A 147 18.06 -3.70 -4.11
CA SER A 147 17.58 -3.51 -2.74
C SER A 147 16.06 -3.26 -2.70
N ALA A 148 15.56 -2.46 -3.63
CA ALA A 148 14.14 -2.15 -3.75
C ALA A 148 13.32 -3.40 -4.09
N VAL A 149 13.74 -4.18 -5.09
CA VAL A 149 13.06 -5.43 -5.47
C VAL A 149 13.06 -6.44 -4.33
N GLU A 150 14.20 -6.65 -3.65
CA GLU A 150 14.28 -7.55 -2.49
C GLU A 150 13.33 -7.11 -1.36
N ARG A 151 13.26 -5.81 -1.10
CA ARG A 151 12.37 -5.22 -0.11
C ARG A 151 10.90 -5.40 -0.49
N LEU A 152 10.52 -5.11 -1.73
CA LEU A 152 9.16 -5.28 -2.23
C LEU A 152 8.72 -6.76 -2.19
N LYS A 153 9.61 -7.70 -2.53
CA LYS A 153 9.36 -9.14 -2.38
C LYS A 153 9.20 -9.55 -0.92
N ARG A 154 10.08 -9.08 -0.03
CA ARG A 154 10.01 -9.34 1.42
C ARG A 154 8.69 -8.85 2.04
N LEU A 155 8.19 -7.71 1.56
CA LEU A 155 6.92 -7.12 1.97
C LEU A 155 5.72 -7.69 1.22
N GLY A 156 5.91 -8.68 0.34
CA GLY A 156 4.82 -9.27 -0.43
C GLY A 156 4.08 -8.27 -1.34
N LEU A 157 4.72 -7.16 -1.71
CA LEU A 157 4.17 -6.15 -2.64
C LEU A 157 4.43 -6.53 -4.10
N VAL A 158 5.44 -7.36 -4.31
CA VAL A 158 5.73 -8.02 -5.58
C VAL A 158 5.90 -9.52 -5.31
N LEU A 159 5.31 -10.33 -6.17
CA LEU A 159 5.41 -11.78 -6.18
C LEU A 159 6.20 -12.22 -7.42
N GLU A 160 6.70 -13.45 -7.38
CA GLU A 160 7.38 -14.05 -8.51
C GLU A 160 6.49 -15.14 -9.10
N GLU A 161 6.10 -14.97 -10.35
CA GLU A 161 5.23 -15.87 -11.10
C GLU A 161 5.88 -16.16 -12.46
N ASN A 162 6.11 -17.44 -12.77
CA ASN A 162 6.76 -17.89 -14.02
C ASN A 162 8.10 -17.18 -14.31
N GLY A 163 8.88 -16.86 -13.28
CA GLY A 163 10.17 -16.14 -13.41
C GLY A 163 10.04 -14.62 -13.65
N THR A 164 8.82 -14.08 -13.61
CA THR A 164 8.53 -12.65 -13.72
C THR A 164 8.02 -12.07 -12.42
N LEU A 165 8.37 -10.82 -12.15
CA LEU A 165 7.82 -10.06 -11.02
C LEU A 165 6.44 -9.52 -11.36
N VAL A 166 5.48 -9.77 -10.47
CA VAL A 166 4.09 -9.33 -10.60
C VAL A 166 3.68 -8.60 -9.33
N LYS A 167 3.06 -7.42 -9.45
CA LYS A 167 2.52 -6.67 -8.31
C LYS A 167 1.44 -7.49 -7.60
N SER A 168 1.51 -7.58 -6.27
CA SER A 168 0.60 -8.42 -5.48
C SER A 168 -0.82 -7.88 -5.36
N SER A 169 -1.00 -6.59 -5.65
CA SER A 169 -2.31 -5.94 -5.70
C SER A 169 -2.29 -4.76 -6.64
N LYS A 170 -3.39 -4.58 -7.38
CA LYS A 170 -3.54 -3.55 -8.39
C LYS A 170 -3.40 -2.13 -7.82
N PHE A 171 -3.86 -1.88 -6.59
CA PHE A 171 -3.95 -0.52 -6.06
C PHE A 171 -3.29 -0.38 -4.68
N LEU A 172 -2.12 0.24 -4.64
CA LEU A 172 -1.45 0.65 -3.40
C LEU A 172 -1.60 2.17 -3.28
N THR A 173 -2.24 2.66 -2.22
CA THR A 173 -2.34 4.10 -1.97
C THR A 173 -1.50 4.50 -0.76
N ASN A 174 -0.81 5.64 -0.92
CA ASN A 174 -0.11 6.35 0.14
C ASN A 174 -1.00 7.38 0.86
N HIS A 175 -2.28 7.46 0.51
CA HIS A 175 -3.19 8.43 1.09
C HIS A 175 -3.59 8.02 2.52
N SER A 176 -3.09 8.73 3.52
CA SER A 176 -3.56 8.62 4.90
C SER A 176 -4.43 9.84 5.27
N ASN A 177 -5.63 9.59 5.79
CA ASN A 177 -6.58 10.65 6.14
C ASN A 177 -6.20 11.43 7.41
N ALA A 178 -5.15 11.05 8.15
CA ALA A 178 -5.05 11.49 9.53
C ALA A 178 -3.69 11.98 10.03
N ASN A 179 -2.54 11.68 9.41
CA ASN A 179 -1.25 12.26 9.82
C ASN A 179 -0.18 11.98 8.75
N THR A 180 0.48 13.01 8.24
CA THR A 180 1.68 12.83 7.41
C THR A 180 2.85 12.42 8.31
N SER A 181 3.18 11.13 8.34
CA SER A 181 4.42 10.69 8.99
C SER A 181 5.63 11.31 8.30
N THR A 182 6.80 11.31 8.94
CA THR A 182 8.05 11.80 8.35
C THR A 182 8.31 11.18 6.99
N ALA A 183 8.09 9.86 6.88
CA ALA A 183 8.22 9.14 5.62
C ALA A 183 7.27 9.69 4.54
N HIS A 184 6.02 10.01 4.86
CA HIS A 184 5.06 10.53 3.86
C HIS A 184 5.51 11.90 3.33
N LYS A 185 6.01 12.76 4.23
CA LYS A 185 6.56 14.06 3.85
C LYS A 185 7.78 13.89 2.95
N GLU A 186 8.65 12.93 3.28
CA GLU A 186 9.84 12.68 2.50
C GLU A 186 9.52 12.15 1.09
N PHE A 187 8.62 11.16 0.99
CA PHE A 187 8.11 10.71 -0.31
C PHE A 187 7.49 11.87 -1.11
N GLN A 188 6.69 12.72 -0.49
CA GLN A 188 6.09 13.89 -1.16
C GLN A 188 7.16 14.84 -1.72
N LYS A 189 8.23 15.10 -0.98
CA LYS A 189 9.35 15.91 -1.48
C LYS A 189 10.03 15.26 -2.67
N GLN A 190 10.36 13.96 -2.59
CA GLN A 190 10.99 13.24 -3.68
C GLN A 190 10.15 13.29 -4.97
N VAL A 191 8.83 13.15 -4.87
CA VAL A 191 7.94 13.28 -6.02
C VAL A 191 7.95 14.69 -6.59
N ILE A 192 7.97 15.73 -5.75
CA ILE A 192 8.07 17.13 -6.19
C ILE A 192 9.43 17.39 -6.85
N GLU A 193 10.52 16.85 -6.30
CA GLU A 193 11.86 16.94 -6.90
C GLU A 193 11.91 16.27 -8.28
N LYS A 194 11.22 15.15 -8.48
CA LYS A 194 11.08 14.54 -9.81
C LYS A 194 10.29 15.42 -10.78
N ALA A 195 9.22 16.07 -10.30
CA ALA A 195 8.49 17.04 -11.12
C ALA A 195 9.37 18.24 -11.48
N LEU A 196 10.20 18.73 -10.56
CA LEU A 196 11.15 19.81 -10.81
C LEU A 196 12.16 19.44 -11.90
N LEU A 197 12.77 18.24 -11.82
CA LEU A 197 13.68 17.76 -12.87
C LEU A 197 12.99 17.62 -14.23
N ALA A 198 11.73 17.14 -14.24
CA ALA A 198 10.96 17.01 -15.47
C ALA A 198 10.67 18.36 -16.16
N VAL A 199 10.71 19.49 -15.44
CA VAL A 199 10.62 20.83 -16.05
C VAL A 199 11.75 21.06 -17.05
N ASP A 200 12.94 20.53 -16.80
CA ASP A 200 14.12 20.71 -17.65
C ASP A 200 14.34 19.53 -18.60
N GLU A 201 14.10 18.29 -18.14
CA GLU A 201 14.52 17.07 -18.83
C GLU A 201 13.46 16.46 -19.76
N CYS A 202 12.16 16.67 -19.48
CA CYS A 202 11.08 16.11 -20.31
C CYS A 202 10.69 17.06 -21.45
N SER A 203 10.33 16.50 -22.61
CA SER A 203 9.78 17.26 -23.74
C SER A 203 8.46 17.94 -23.37
N ALA A 204 8.00 18.90 -24.18
CA ALA A 204 6.71 19.54 -23.95
C ALA A 204 5.52 18.59 -24.21
N GLU A 205 5.72 17.61 -25.09
CA GLU A 205 4.72 16.60 -25.46
C GLU A 205 4.54 15.53 -24.38
N ASP A 206 5.59 15.24 -23.61
CA ASP A 206 5.60 14.18 -22.59
C ASP A 206 5.27 14.71 -21.17
N LYS A 207 4.97 16.00 -21.00
CA LYS A 207 4.67 16.58 -19.68
C LYS A 207 3.56 17.63 -19.71
N ASP A 208 2.81 17.68 -18.61
CA ASP A 208 1.88 18.77 -18.30
C ASP A 208 2.14 19.24 -16.86
N ILE A 209 3.03 20.21 -16.72
CA ILE A 209 3.38 20.82 -15.43
C ILE A 209 2.86 22.26 -15.45
N THR A 210 1.62 22.41 -15.02
CA THR A 210 0.93 23.71 -14.95
C THR A 210 0.58 24.08 -13.52
N SER A 211 0.32 25.37 -13.29
CA SER A 211 -0.11 25.88 -11.99
C SER A 211 -1.14 26.99 -12.15
N MET A 212 -1.95 27.19 -11.11
CA MET A 212 -2.86 28.32 -11.00
C MET A 212 -2.74 28.95 -9.62
N THR A 213 -2.80 30.28 -9.57
CA THR A 213 -2.82 31.03 -8.31
C THR A 213 -4.19 31.70 -8.16
N MET A 214 -4.81 31.54 -7.01
CA MET A 214 -6.16 32.05 -6.77
C MET A 214 -6.35 32.48 -5.31
N ALA A 215 -7.18 33.48 -5.08
CA ALA A 215 -7.78 33.71 -3.76
C ALA A 215 -8.93 32.71 -3.56
N ILE A 216 -8.99 32.06 -2.40
CA ILE A 216 -9.99 31.02 -2.12
C ILE A 216 -10.87 31.36 -0.93
N ASP A 217 -12.08 30.83 -0.96
CA ASP A 217 -12.91 30.65 0.23
C ASP A 217 -12.43 29.41 0.99
N ILE A 218 -11.79 29.60 2.14
CA ILE A 218 -11.22 28.51 2.96
C ILE A 218 -12.29 27.49 3.38
N SER A 219 -13.55 27.90 3.52
CA SER A 219 -14.65 26.98 3.88
C SER A 219 -14.89 25.91 2.81
N LYS A 220 -14.48 26.16 1.56
CA LYS A 220 -14.62 25.25 0.43
C LYS A 220 -13.41 24.31 0.25
N LEU A 221 -12.39 24.39 1.10
CA LEU A 221 -11.15 23.62 0.95
C LEU A 221 -11.38 22.10 1.01
N ASP A 222 -12.30 21.64 1.85
CA ASP A 222 -12.63 20.20 1.91
C ASP A 222 -13.32 19.73 0.64
N LYS A 223 -14.19 20.57 0.05
CA LYS A 223 -14.80 20.28 -1.24
C LYS A 223 -13.78 20.24 -2.37
N ALA A 224 -12.82 21.16 -2.37
CA ALA A 224 -11.70 21.15 -3.32
C ALA A 224 -10.89 19.85 -3.21
N ARG A 225 -10.59 19.39 -1.98
CA ARG A 225 -9.90 18.11 -1.75
C ARG A 225 -10.69 16.91 -2.30
N GLU A 226 -12.01 16.90 -2.15
CA GLU A 226 -12.86 15.85 -2.75
C GLU A 226 -12.77 15.86 -4.29
N LEU A 227 -12.85 17.03 -4.92
CA LEU A 227 -12.71 17.17 -6.37
C LEU A 227 -11.35 16.67 -6.84
N THR A 228 -10.27 17.05 -6.15
CA THR A 228 -8.92 16.56 -6.45
C THR A 228 -8.84 15.04 -6.32
N ARG A 229 -9.42 14.44 -5.28
CA ARG A 229 -9.44 12.97 -5.13
C ARG A 229 -10.19 12.30 -6.29
N LYS A 230 -11.35 12.83 -6.66
CA LYS A 230 -12.15 12.32 -7.78
C LYS A 230 -11.36 12.39 -9.09
N TYR A 231 -10.82 13.55 -9.42
CA TYR A 231 -10.00 13.75 -10.63
C TYR A 231 -8.83 12.76 -10.70
N ARG A 232 -8.06 12.59 -9.61
CA ARG A 232 -6.95 11.63 -9.61
C ARG A 232 -7.40 10.20 -9.90
N ARG A 233 -8.55 9.77 -9.33
CA ARG A 233 -9.07 8.41 -9.57
C ARG A 233 -9.52 8.23 -11.01
N GLU A 234 -10.26 9.20 -11.55
CA GLU A 234 -10.73 9.18 -12.93
C GLU A 234 -9.55 9.20 -13.91
N MET A 235 -8.53 10.00 -13.64
CA MET A 235 -7.31 10.06 -14.46
C MET A 235 -6.51 8.75 -14.42
N CYS A 236 -6.33 8.14 -13.25
CA CYS A 236 -5.70 6.83 -13.15
C CYS A 236 -6.50 5.77 -13.92
N ALA A 237 -7.82 5.71 -13.73
CA ALA A 237 -8.67 4.74 -14.43
C ALA A 237 -8.64 4.92 -15.96
N LEU A 238 -8.51 6.15 -16.44
CA LEU A 238 -8.32 6.47 -17.85
C LEU A 238 -6.98 5.95 -18.38
N LEU A 239 -5.87 6.31 -17.73
CA LEU A 239 -4.51 6.02 -18.21
C LEU A 239 -4.07 4.57 -17.99
N GLU A 240 -4.68 3.86 -17.03
CA GLU A 240 -4.45 2.43 -16.81
C GLU A 240 -5.29 1.54 -17.73
N ASN A 241 -6.17 2.11 -18.55
CA ASN A 241 -6.99 1.36 -19.49
C ASN A 241 -6.26 1.18 -20.83
N GLY A 242 -5.89 -0.06 -21.15
CA GLY A 242 -5.26 -0.41 -22.42
C GLY A 242 -3.83 -0.92 -22.24
N GLU A 243 -3.03 -0.82 -23.31
CA GLU A 243 -1.61 -1.17 -23.25
C GLU A 243 -0.83 -0.08 -22.53
N GLN A 244 -0.27 -0.43 -21.38
CA GLN A 244 0.57 0.46 -20.58
C GLN A 244 2.01 0.32 -21.07
N THR A 245 2.63 1.39 -21.55
CA THR A 245 3.99 1.32 -22.14
C THR A 245 5.02 2.08 -21.31
N GLN A 246 4.58 2.95 -20.40
CA GLN A 246 5.42 3.84 -19.61
C GLN A 246 4.81 4.12 -18.24
N VAL A 247 5.65 4.49 -17.27
CA VAL A 247 5.24 4.84 -15.90
C VAL A 247 5.25 6.36 -15.77
N TYR A 248 4.11 6.94 -15.43
CA TYR A 248 3.94 8.37 -15.19
C TYR A 248 3.65 8.64 -13.72
N ASN A 249 4.08 9.80 -13.22
CA ASN A 249 3.68 10.30 -11.91
C ASN A 249 2.76 11.51 -12.08
N LEU A 250 1.59 11.47 -11.46
CA LEU A 250 0.66 12.59 -11.40
C LEU A 250 0.71 13.25 -10.02
N GLY A 251 1.33 14.42 -9.95
CA GLY A 251 1.35 15.28 -8.77
C GLY A 251 0.31 16.39 -8.86
N ILE A 252 -0.48 16.61 -7.78
CA ILE A 252 -1.39 17.76 -7.65
C ILE A 252 -1.16 18.38 -6.28
N GLN A 253 -0.72 19.63 -6.25
CA GLN A 253 -0.43 20.35 -5.02
C GLN A 253 -1.45 21.48 -4.79
N LEU A 254 -2.08 21.50 -3.62
CA LEU A 254 -2.95 22.58 -3.15
C LEU A 254 -2.50 22.99 -1.75
N TYR A 255 -1.84 24.14 -1.64
CA TYR A 255 -1.23 24.63 -0.40
C TYR A 255 -1.38 26.15 -0.29
N PRO A 256 -1.42 26.71 0.93
CA PRO A 256 -1.45 28.15 1.12
C PRO A 256 -0.09 28.76 0.75
N ILE A 257 -0.11 29.81 -0.08
CA ILE A 257 1.06 30.65 -0.37
C ILE A 257 1.08 31.94 0.46
N SER A 258 -0.08 32.34 1.00
CA SER A 258 -0.23 33.47 1.91
C SER A 258 -0.38 32.99 3.35
N LYS A 259 0.11 33.80 4.30
CA LYS A 259 -0.16 33.56 5.73
C LYS A 259 -1.65 33.73 6.01
N LYS A 260 -2.15 33.02 7.03
CA LYS A 260 -3.46 33.36 7.60
C LYS A 260 -3.38 34.77 8.17
N GLN A 261 -4.47 35.53 8.09
CA GLN A 261 -4.60 36.73 8.92
C GLN A 261 -4.50 36.28 10.38
N GLU A 262 -3.36 36.52 11.00
CA GLU A 262 -3.31 36.70 12.45
C GLU A 262 -3.98 38.04 12.71
N ASN A 263 -4.85 38.12 13.72
CA ASN A 263 -5.50 39.37 14.11
C ASN A 263 -4.43 40.45 14.27
N LEU A 264 -4.36 41.36 13.30
CA LEU A 264 -3.60 42.60 13.34
C LEU A 264 -4.38 43.63 14.16
#